data_AF-A0A932B3S1-F1
#
_entry.id   AF-A0A932B3S1-F1
#
_cell.length_a   1.000
_cell.length_b   1.000
_cell.length_c   1.000
_cell.angle_alpha   90.00
_cell.angle_beta   90.00
_cell.angle_gamma   90.00
#
_symmetry.space_group_name_H-M   'P 1'
#
loop_
_entity.id
_entity.type
_entity.pdbx_description
1 polymer ?
#
loop_
_entity_poly.entity_id
_entity_poly.type
_entity_poly.pdbx_seq_one_letter_code
_entity_poly.pdbx_strand_id
1 'polypeptide(L)'
;LLVNSQGGVNPKVVLGIMGMRSALAPEIAADAARLGGAALADKLDHALGVMEGSLHDLGALQVGALHFWQILAMACDNIAYQLAFNTMRRSYHEAWDKLTYVMAREFQDVANLRAIAKAVRQGDTEAARLAARAHVDLGRKALESVFALM
;
A
#
# COMPACT_ATOMS: atom_id res chain seq x y z
N LEU A 1 8.87 -19.51 2.52
CA LEU A 1 7.63 -19.50 1.71
C LEU A 1 7.71 -18.39 0.67
N LEU A 2 7.96 -17.15 1.08
CA LEU A 2 8.19 -16.04 0.16
C LEU A 2 9.56 -16.12 -0.52
N VAL A 3 10.60 -16.43 0.26
CA VAL A 3 11.94 -16.74 -0.26
C VAL A 3 12.10 -18.27 -0.29
N ASN A 4 12.64 -18.79 -1.39
CA ASN A 4 12.94 -20.21 -1.58
C ASN A 4 14.32 -20.55 -0.97
N SER A 5 14.67 -21.84 -0.92
CA SER A 5 15.94 -22.32 -0.35
C SER A 5 17.19 -21.83 -1.10
N GLN A 6 17.03 -21.28 -2.31
CA GLN A 6 18.10 -20.72 -3.15
C GLN A 6 18.17 -19.19 -3.02
N GLY A 7 17.38 -18.59 -2.11
CA GLY A 7 17.31 -17.15 -1.92
C GLY A 7 16.45 -16.41 -2.94
N GLY A 8 15.85 -17.10 -3.92
CA GLY A 8 14.93 -16.51 -4.91
C GLY A 8 13.54 -16.25 -4.34
N VAL A 9 12.85 -15.22 -4.84
CA VAL A 9 11.46 -14.92 -4.46
C VAL A 9 10.53 -15.89 -5.18
N ASN A 10 9.55 -16.47 -4.48
CA ASN A 10 8.54 -17.36 -5.05
C ASN A 10 7.42 -16.54 -5.72
N PRO A 11 7.30 -16.54 -7.07
CA PRO A 11 6.34 -15.72 -7.79
C PRO A 11 4.89 -15.99 -7.38
N LYS A 12 4.53 -17.27 -7.15
CA LYS A 12 3.17 -17.66 -6.75
C LYS A 12 2.79 -17.03 -5.42
N VAL A 13 3.73 -16.96 -4.47
CA VAL A 13 3.48 -16.37 -3.15
C VAL A 13 3.37 -14.84 -3.24
N VAL A 14 4.26 -14.19 -4.00
CA VAL A 14 4.18 -12.73 -4.23
C VAL A 14 2.86 -12.35 -4.89
N LEU A 15 2.49 -13.02 -5.98
CA LEU A 15 1.25 -12.76 -6.70
C LEU A 15 0.02 -13.02 -5.82
N GLY A 16 0.05 -14.06 -4.97
CA GLY A 16 -1.02 -14.31 -3.99
C GLY A 16 -1.17 -13.17 -2.98
N ILE A 17 -0.06 -12.66 -2.42
CA ILE A 17 -0.06 -11.52 -1.50
C ILE A 17 -0.56 -10.25 -2.22
N MET A 18 -0.12 -10.01 -3.46
CA MET A 18 -0.58 -8.87 -4.26
C MET A 18 -2.06 -8.97 -4.63
N GLY A 19 -2.57 -10.18 -4.89
CA GLY A 19 -3.99 -10.42 -5.12
C GLY A 19 -4.83 -10.05 -3.89
N MET A 20 -4.43 -10.52 -2.71
CA MET A 20 -5.07 -10.14 -1.45
C MET A 20 -5.02 -8.62 -1.23
N ARG A 21 -3.86 -8.00 -1.43
CA ARG A 21 -3.67 -6.55 -1.30
C ARG A 21 -4.59 -5.76 -2.23
N SER A 22 -4.71 -6.19 -3.48
CA SER A 22 -5.53 -5.53 -4.51
C SER A 22 -7.04 -5.65 -4.22
N ALA A 23 -7.44 -6.65 -3.45
CA ALA A 23 -8.81 -6.80 -2.96
C ALA A 23 -9.08 -5.93 -1.73
N LEU A 24 -8.15 -5.92 -0.76
CA LEU A 24 -8.38 -5.28 0.54
C LEU A 24 -8.08 -3.78 0.58
N ALA A 25 -7.06 -3.30 -0.12
CA ALA A 25 -6.64 -1.90 -0.02
C ALA A 25 -7.75 -0.89 -0.37
N PRO A 26 -8.59 -1.12 -1.41
CA PRO A 26 -9.72 -0.22 -1.71
C PRO A 26 -10.78 -0.19 -0.60
N GLU A 27 -11.07 -1.35 0.01
CA GLU A 27 -12.06 -1.43 1.10
C GLU A 27 -11.53 -0.81 2.39
N ILE A 28 -10.23 -0.99 2.69
CA ILE A 28 -9.56 -0.29 3.80
C ILE A 28 -9.66 1.22 3.62
N ALA A 29 -9.39 1.75 2.41
CA ALA A 29 -9.48 3.18 2.17
C ALA A 29 -10.93 3.70 2.28
N ALA A 30 -11.90 2.95 1.77
CA ALA A 30 -13.32 3.29 1.87
C ALA A 30 -13.82 3.31 3.32
N ASP A 31 -13.47 2.30 4.13
CA ASP A 31 -13.83 2.24 5.54
C ASP A 31 -13.13 3.34 6.36
N ALA A 32 -11.85 3.60 6.07
CA ALA A 32 -11.13 4.72 6.67
C ALA A 32 -11.77 6.07 6.33
N ALA A 33 -12.29 6.25 5.11
CA ALA A 33 -13.00 7.47 4.75
C ALA A 33 -14.34 7.60 5.48
N ARG A 34 -15.07 6.49 5.64
CA ARG A 34 -16.33 6.44 6.39
C ARG A 34 -16.15 6.78 7.87
N LEU A 35 -15.04 6.37 8.49
CA LEU A 35 -14.84 6.41 9.94
C LEU A 35 -13.84 7.48 10.42
N GLY A 36 -12.90 7.90 9.58
CA GLY A 36 -11.70 8.61 10.02
C GLY A 36 -11.81 10.13 10.16
N GLY A 37 -12.59 10.77 9.28
CA GLY A 37 -12.79 12.22 9.28
C GLY A 37 -11.51 13.06 9.21
N ALA A 38 -11.60 14.32 9.67
CA ALA A 38 -10.51 15.29 9.56
C ALA A 38 -9.24 14.88 10.34
N ALA A 39 -9.39 14.33 11.55
CA ALA A 39 -8.24 13.94 12.37
C ALA A 39 -7.43 12.79 11.76
N LEU A 40 -8.06 11.85 11.05
CA LEU A 40 -7.34 10.84 10.28
C LEU A 40 -6.68 11.47 9.05
N ALA A 41 -7.39 12.33 8.33
CA ALA A 41 -6.85 13.01 7.16
C ALA A 41 -5.59 13.83 7.49
N ASP A 42 -5.56 14.53 8.63
CA ASP A 42 -4.38 15.29 9.06
C ASP A 42 -3.15 14.39 9.29
N LYS A 43 -3.35 13.18 9.83
CA LYS A 43 -2.28 12.19 10.00
C LYS A 43 -1.77 11.67 8.65
N LEU A 44 -2.68 11.44 7.71
CA LEU A 44 -2.35 11.01 6.34
C LEU A 44 -1.59 12.11 5.59
N ASP A 45 -2.01 13.37 5.71
CA ASP A 45 -1.35 14.52 5.11
C ASP A 45 0.07 14.71 5.68
N HIS A 46 0.27 14.49 6.99
CA HIS A 46 1.59 14.51 7.59
C HIS A 46 2.51 13.41 7.03
N ALA A 47 2.01 12.18 6.92
CA ALA A 47 2.76 11.07 6.32
C ALA A 47 3.12 11.38 4.85
N LEU A 48 2.21 11.99 4.09
CA LEU A 48 2.45 12.42 2.72
C LEU A 48 3.53 13.49 2.62
N GLY A 49 3.53 14.50 3.51
CA GLY A 49 4.57 15.53 3.51
C GLY A 49 5.98 14.95 3.71
N VAL A 50 6.11 13.92 4.56
CA VAL A 50 7.38 13.21 4.75
C VAL A 50 7.78 12.43 3.48
N MET A 51 6.82 11.78 2.83
CA MET A 51 7.08 11.05 1.58
C MET A 51 7.49 11.99 0.44
N GLU A 52 6.83 13.15 0.31
CA GLU A 52 7.15 14.17 -0.70
C GLU A 52 8.57 14.72 -0.56
N GLY A 53 9.02 14.93 0.67
CA GLY A 53 10.41 15.31 0.95
C GLY A 53 11.44 14.23 0.59
N SER A 54 10.99 12.99 0.41
CA SER A 54 11.82 11.79 0.20
C SER A 54 11.69 11.19 -1.20
N LEU A 55 11.16 11.92 -2.19
CA LEU A 55 10.89 11.38 -3.54
C LEU A 55 12.11 10.79 -4.27
N HIS A 56 13.31 11.16 -3.86
CA HIS A 56 14.58 10.68 -4.39
C HIS A 56 15.08 9.39 -3.72
N ASP A 57 14.47 8.96 -2.61
CA ASP A 57 14.84 7.78 -1.83
C ASP A 57 13.70 6.74 -1.85
N LEU A 58 13.84 5.73 -2.70
CA LEU A 58 12.85 4.66 -2.82
C LEU A 58 12.67 3.85 -1.52
N GLY A 59 13.72 3.70 -0.72
CA GLY A 59 13.62 2.99 0.56
C GLY A 59 12.77 3.78 1.55
N ALA A 60 13.00 5.09 1.64
CA ALA A 60 12.18 5.99 2.44
C ALA A 60 10.72 6.02 1.96
N LEU A 61 10.48 6.05 0.64
CA LEU A 61 9.12 6.01 0.09
C LEU A 61 8.41 4.69 0.38
N GLN A 62 9.11 3.55 0.32
CA GLN A 62 8.55 2.24 0.65
C GLN A 62 8.13 2.17 2.13
N VAL A 63 8.97 2.66 3.04
CA VAL A 63 8.64 2.78 4.48
C VAL A 63 7.44 3.71 4.68
N GLY A 64 7.45 4.88 4.03
CA GLY A 64 6.38 5.86 4.10
C GLY A 64 5.04 5.31 3.60
N ALA A 65 5.05 4.59 2.47
CA ALA A 65 3.85 3.95 1.93
C ALA A 65 3.29 2.91 2.90
N LEU A 66 4.12 2.06 3.49
CA LEU A 66 3.68 1.09 4.50
C LEU A 66 3.10 1.79 5.73
N HIS A 67 3.71 2.89 6.18
CA HIS A 67 3.18 3.67 7.30
C HIS A 67 1.81 4.29 6.97
N PHE A 68 1.65 4.87 5.78
CA PHE A 68 0.38 5.42 5.30
C PHE A 68 -0.74 4.37 5.31
N TRP A 69 -0.48 3.18 4.76
CA TRP A 69 -1.45 2.08 4.76
C TRP A 69 -1.76 1.56 6.17
N GLN A 70 -0.77 1.57 7.07
CA GLN A 70 -0.98 1.20 8.47
C GLN A 70 -1.94 2.17 9.17
N ILE A 71 -1.80 3.48 8.94
CA ILE A 71 -2.69 4.51 9.49
C ILE A 71 -4.15 4.24 9.06
N LEU A 72 -4.38 3.95 7.78
CA LEU A 72 -5.71 3.62 7.26
C LEU A 72 -6.28 2.34 7.91
N ALA A 73 -5.51 1.25 7.92
CA ALA A 73 -5.96 -0.03 8.45
C ALA A 73 -6.32 0.04 9.95
N MET A 74 -5.60 0.84 10.73
CA MET A 74 -5.90 1.07 12.14
C MET A 74 -7.21 1.86 12.36
N ALA A 75 -7.58 2.72 11.42
CA ALA A 75 -8.78 3.55 11.53
C ALA A 75 -10.09 2.83 11.15
N CYS A 76 -10.01 1.66 10.50
CA CYS A 76 -11.20 0.96 9.97
C CYS A 76 -12.03 0.21 11.02
N ASP A 77 -11.64 0.23 12.30
CA ASP A 77 -12.22 -0.59 13.39
C ASP A 77 -12.43 -2.08 13.02
N ASN A 78 -11.57 -2.59 12.12
CA ASN A 78 -11.65 -3.95 11.61
C ASN A 78 -10.34 -4.69 11.90
N ILE A 79 -10.38 -5.55 12.91
CA ILE A 79 -9.22 -6.34 13.35
C ILE A 79 -8.69 -7.23 12.21
N ALA A 80 -9.56 -7.74 11.33
CA ALA A 80 -9.12 -8.59 10.23
C ALA A 80 -8.23 -7.83 9.24
N TYR A 81 -8.53 -6.55 8.95
CA TYR A 81 -7.67 -5.70 8.13
C TYR A 81 -6.30 -5.48 8.78
N GLN A 82 -6.26 -5.21 10.08
CA GLN A 82 -5.01 -5.02 10.82
C GLN A 82 -4.17 -6.31 10.83
N LEU A 83 -4.79 -7.47 11.04
CA LEU A 83 -4.12 -8.77 11.00
C LEU A 83 -3.59 -9.12 9.60
N ALA A 84 -4.38 -8.88 8.56
CA ALA A 84 -3.96 -9.08 7.17
C ALA A 84 -2.78 -8.18 6.83
N PHE A 85 -2.83 -6.90 7.21
CA PHE A 85 -1.74 -5.95 7.02
C PHE A 85 -0.47 -6.37 7.75
N ASN A 86 -0.57 -6.75 9.04
CA ASN A 86 0.58 -7.20 9.84
C ASN A 86 1.23 -8.45 9.25
N THR A 87 0.43 -9.41 8.81
CA THR A 87 0.90 -10.64 8.18
C THR A 87 1.60 -10.36 6.85
N MET A 88 1.00 -9.50 6.02
CA MET A 88 1.59 -9.04 4.77
C MET A 88 2.93 -8.35 5.02
N ARG A 89 2.98 -7.38 5.93
CA ARG A 89 4.19 -6.61 6.26
C ARG A 89 5.33 -7.51 6.72
N ARG A 90 5.04 -8.52 7.56
CA ARG A 90 6.05 -9.48 8.03
C ARG A 90 6.63 -10.29 6.88
N SER A 91 5.78 -10.77 5.98
CA SER A 91 6.23 -11.51 4.79
C SER A 91 7.06 -10.59 3.88
N TYR A 92 6.57 -9.37 3.65
CA TYR A 92 7.19 -8.39 2.77
C TYR A 92 8.62 -8.02 3.19
N HIS A 93 8.91 -8.03 4.49
CA HIS A 93 10.26 -7.84 5.03
C HIS A 93 11.29 -8.86 4.52
N GLU A 94 10.88 -10.08 4.16
CA GLU A 94 11.80 -11.10 3.64
C GLU A 94 12.22 -10.84 2.19
N ALA A 95 11.44 -10.06 1.43
CA ALA A 95 11.70 -9.76 0.02
C ALA A 95 11.91 -8.26 -0.26
N TRP A 96 12.10 -7.47 0.81
CA TRP A 96 12.06 -6.01 0.83
C TRP A 96 12.91 -5.39 -0.29
N ASP A 97 14.22 -5.69 -0.30
CA ASP A 97 15.18 -5.11 -1.24
C ASP A 97 14.96 -5.54 -2.69
N LYS A 98 14.34 -6.71 -2.91
CA LYS A 98 14.15 -7.29 -4.25
C LYS A 98 12.96 -6.70 -4.98
N LEU A 99 11.98 -6.20 -4.23
CA LEU A 99 10.74 -5.66 -4.78
C LEU A 99 10.77 -4.13 -4.87
N THR A 100 11.67 -3.46 -4.14
CA THR A 100 11.73 -1.99 -4.06
C THR A 100 11.75 -1.32 -5.43
N TYR A 101 12.66 -1.75 -6.31
CA TYR A 101 12.80 -1.16 -7.65
C TYR A 101 11.63 -1.52 -8.57
N VAL A 102 11.10 -2.74 -8.49
CA VAL A 102 9.95 -3.17 -9.31
C VAL A 102 8.72 -2.33 -8.97
N MET A 103 8.52 -2.01 -7.69
CA MET A 103 7.38 -1.26 -7.19
C MET A 103 7.61 0.27 -7.16
N ALA A 104 8.73 0.77 -7.67
CA ALA A 104 9.12 2.17 -7.57
C ALA A 104 8.02 3.15 -8.00
N ARG A 105 7.32 2.86 -9.11
CA ARG A 105 6.22 3.70 -9.62
C ARG A 105 5.08 3.84 -8.64
N GLU A 106 4.78 2.77 -7.89
CA GLU A 106 3.75 2.80 -6.87
C GLU A 106 4.19 3.64 -5.66
N PHE A 107 5.42 3.46 -5.18
CA PHE A 107 5.93 4.24 -4.05
C PHE A 107 6.04 5.73 -4.34
N GLN A 108 6.27 6.09 -5.60
CA GLN A 108 6.32 7.48 -6.07
C GLN A 108 4.92 8.05 -6.37
N ASP A 109 3.85 7.25 -6.33
CA ASP A 109 2.49 7.69 -6.60
C ASP A 109 1.85 8.38 -5.38
N VAL A 110 2.43 9.51 -5.02
CA VAL A 110 1.92 10.41 -3.97
C VAL A 110 0.57 11.01 -4.38
N ALA A 111 0.28 11.11 -5.69
CA ALA A 111 -0.94 11.71 -6.18
C ALA A 111 -2.20 10.94 -5.74
N ASN A 112 -2.24 9.61 -5.93
CA ASN A 112 -3.39 8.82 -5.46
C ASN A 112 -3.43 8.71 -3.92
N LEU A 113 -2.28 8.68 -3.25
CA LEU A 113 -2.27 8.70 -1.77
C LEU A 113 -2.87 10.02 -1.23
N ARG A 114 -2.56 11.15 -1.87
CA ARG A 114 -3.18 12.45 -1.55
C ARG A 114 -4.68 12.46 -1.85
N ALA A 115 -5.11 11.82 -2.95
CA ALA A 115 -6.52 11.66 -3.26
C ALA A 115 -7.27 10.85 -2.19
N ILE A 116 -6.64 9.80 -1.63
CA ILE A 116 -7.20 9.06 -0.50
C ILE A 116 -7.34 9.96 0.73
N ALA A 117 -6.30 10.71 1.12
CA ALA A 117 -6.36 11.59 2.28
C ALA A 117 -7.46 12.65 2.16
N LYS A 118 -7.62 13.22 0.96
CA LYS A 118 -8.73 14.15 0.65
C LYS A 118 -10.10 13.47 0.76
N ALA A 119 -10.26 12.28 0.20
CA ALA A 119 -11.51 11.52 0.27
C ALA A 119 -11.86 11.17 1.72
N VAL A 120 -10.86 10.79 2.53
CA VAL A 120 -11.02 10.57 3.97
C VAL A 120 -11.51 11.82 4.70
N ARG A 121 -10.94 12.98 4.39
CA ARG A 121 -11.39 14.26 4.96
C ARG A 121 -12.86 14.56 4.63
N GLN A 122 -13.30 14.20 3.44
CA GLN A 122 -14.64 14.46 2.92
C GLN A 122 -15.67 13.39 3.30
N GLY A 123 -15.24 12.26 3.85
CA GLY A 123 -16.10 11.10 4.07
C GLY A 123 -16.52 10.39 2.78
N ASP A 124 -15.81 10.63 1.67
CA ASP A 124 -16.15 10.09 0.35
C ASP A 124 -15.54 8.69 0.17
N THR A 125 -16.35 7.68 0.48
CA THR A 125 -15.92 6.28 0.46
C THR A 125 -15.58 5.78 -0.94
N GLU A 126 -16.26 6.27 -1.97
CA GLU A 126 -16.06 5.81 -3.34
C GLU A 126 -14.83 6.46 -3.97
N ALA A 127 -14.61 7.75 -3.72
CA ALA A 127 -13.37 8.41 -4.14
C ALA A 127 -12.14 7.75 -3.48
N ALA A 128 -12.24 7.39 -2.20
CA ALA A 128 -11.16 6.69 -1.50
C ALA A 128 -10.90 5.31 -2.11
N ARG A 129 -11.97 4.54 -2.42
CA ARG A 129 -11.87 3.23 -3.06
C ARG A 129 -11.18 3.30 -4.43
N LEU A 130 -11.60 4.25 -5.27
CA LEU A 130 -11.06 4.42 -6.62
C LEU A 130 -9.58 4.83 -6.60
N ALA A 131 -9.21 5.81 -5.76
CA ALA A 131 -7.83 6.25 -5.62
C ALA A 131 -6.93 5.13 -5.09
N ALA A 132 -7.39 4.38 -4.08
CA ALA A 132 -6.68 3.22 -3.55
C ALA A 132 -6.47 2.13 -4.60
N ARG A 133 -7.50 1.82 -5.39
CA ARG A 133 -7.40 0.85 -6.49
C ARG A 133 -6.38 1.29 -7.54
N ALA A 134 -6.46 2.56 -7.96
CA ALA A 134 -5.53 3.12 -8.93
C ALA A 134 -4.09 3.03 -8.45
N HIS A 135 -3.84 3.34 -7.17
CA HIS A 135 -2.52 3.26 -6.55
C HIS A 135 -1.96 1.82 -6.55
N VAL A 136 -2.66 0.87 -5.93
CA VAL A 136 -2.14 -0.50 -5.77
C VAL A 136 -2.07 -1.29 -7.08
N ASP A 137 -2.82 -0.87 -8.11
CA ASP A 137 -2.72 -1.43 -9.45
C ASP A 137 -1.37 -1.14 -10.12
N LEU A 138 -0.64 -0.08 -9.71
CA LEU A 138 0.69 0.22 -10.24
C LEU A 138 1.69 -0.88 -9.91
N GLY A 139 1.79 -1.28 -8.64
CA GLY A 139 2.70 -2.35 -8.21
C GLY A 139 2.24 -3.73 -8.69
N ARG A 140 0.93 -3.98 -8.74
CA ARG A 140 0.38 -5.22 -9.31
C ARG A 140 0.82 -5.40 -10.77
N LYS A 141 0.58 -4.40 -11.63
CA LYS A 141 0.96 -4.43 -13.05
C LYS A 141 2.47 -4.56 -13.25
N ALA A 142 3.27 -3.88 -12.41
CA ALA A 142 4.72 -3.99 -12.46
C ALA A 142 5.20 -5.42 -12.17
N LEU A 143 4.65 -6.05 -11.13
CA LEU A 143 5.01 -7.43 -10.77
C LEU A 143 4.52 -8.46 -11.79
N GLU A 144 3.30 -8.31 -12.31
CA GLU A 144 2.80 -9.14 -13.40
C GLU A 144 3.72 -9.08 -14.63
N SER A 145 4.21 -7.88 -14.96
CA SER A 145 5.14 -7.70 -16.09
C SER A 145 6.48 -8.40 -15.86
N VAL A 146 7.03 -8.33 -14.63
CA VAL A 146 8.30 -9.01 -14.29
C VAL A 146 8.15 -10.52 -14.38
N PHE A 147 7.06 -11.09 -13.85
CA PHE A 147 6.87 -12.53 -13.84
C PHE A 147 6.35 -13.11 -15.16
N ALA A 148 5.75 -12.30 -16.04
CA ALA A 148 5.41 -12.73 -17.40
C ALA A 148 6.64 -12.91 -18.30
N LEU A 149 7.79 -12.34 -17.92
CA LEU A 149 9.06 -12.44 -18.65
C LEU A 149 9.96 -13.59 -18.15
N MET A 150 9.52 -14.35 -17.14
CA MET A 150 10.23 -15.49 -16.53
C MET A 150 9.62 -16.82 -16.94
#